data_AF-A0A368VRY2-F1
#
_entry.id   AF-A0A368VRY2-F1
#
_cell.length_a   1.000
_cell.length_b   1.000
_cell.length_c   1.000
_cell.angle_alpha   90.00
_cell.angle_beta   90.00
_cell.angle_gamma   90.00
#
_symmetry.space_group_name_H-M   'P 1'
#
loop_
_entity.id
_entity.type
_entity.pdbx_description
1 polymer ?
#
loop_
_entity_poly.entity_id
_entity_poly.type
_entity_poly.pdbx_seq_one_letter_code
_entity_poly.pdbx_strand_id
1 'polypeptide(L)'
;MSALTTTIPPGVFSGPALLALAGPPGSGKSTLAAAYAAQLGEQARVLSLDAYRARLSPWGEEADQAATPRAIRALHSDLDRHLAAGRVVIVDATNARAGDRRKLLRIAREQAAVAAAVLVLPPLSVCLERNARRDATVGASGHAPRVPDRVIATMHATLTANWPPEREGWDILTEASSRRTPPSRISPQRADPAPQDPAVGVHTTAPDSSRETAALRVRQEVAATNVEGKRMNTPSPAGKAGTITIGGDLTVNRFGYGAMRLTGPGIWGPPADREAAKNVLRHAVEQGVTFIDTADSYGPDINEELIAEALRPYPDDLVIATKVGLLRTGPSEWHPFARPDYLRQQAETSRRRLGVERIDLWQLHRIDPGTPEHDQFAALKALQDEGVVRHLGLSEIDVDTLDRALEFGLDIATVQNRYNIVVRESESVLERCEQLGIAFIPWFPIAQGILAEPGNSFSDTATRHGVSTAQLSLAWLLHRSPAILPIPGTSSVEHLDENIAAAAITLNDEEFEELDALGRSVAQEFDVPAGA
;
A
#
# COMPACT_ATOMS: atom_id res chain seq x y z
N MET A 1 6.92 -0.55 -57.82
CA MET A 1 6.95 0.92 -57.65
C MET A 1 5.51 1.33 -57.35
N SER A 2 5.11 1.82 -56.18
CA SER A 2 5.80 2.57 -55.12
C SER A 2 5.90 1.79 -53.81
N ALA A 3 7.12 1.67 -53.32
CA ALA A 3 7.37 1.44 -51.90
C ALA A 3 7.06 2.77 -51.20
N LEU A 4 6.02 2.81 -50.37
CA LEU A 4 6.01 3.73 -49.24
C LEU A 4 6.55 2.93 -48.06
N THR A 5 7.87 2.72 -48.10
CA THR A 5 8.66 2.51 -46.91
C THR A 5 8.44 3.71 -46.01
N THR A 6 7.54 3.60 -45.04
CA THR A 6 7.62 4.42 -43.82
C THR A 6 8.84 3.91 -43.05
N THR A 7 10.02 4.27 -43.55
CA THR A 7 11.28 4.11 -42.84
C THR A 7 11.18 5.04 -41.65
N ILE A 8 11.07 4.46 -40.44
CA ILE A 8 11.20 5.21 -39.20
C ILE A 8 12.58 5.87 -39.27
N PRO A 9 12.69 7.20 -39.08
CA PRO A 9 13.99 7.86 -39.05
C PRO A 9 14.89 7.17 -38.02
N PRO A 10 16.15 6.83 -38.35
CA PRO A 10 17.07 6.32 -37.34
C PRO A 10 17.19 7.36 -36.22
N GLY A 11 16.92 6.94 -34.97
CA GLY A 11 17.03 7.79 -33.77
C GLY A 11 15.71 8.23 -33.11
N VAL A 12 14.54 7.71 -33.50
CA VAL A 12 13.25 8.06 -32.84
C VAL A 12 13.13 7.51 -31.41
N PHE A 13 13.80 6.41 -31.09
CA PHE A 13 13.88 5.88 -29.73
C PHE A 13 15.31 6.04 -29.22
N SER A 14 15.52 6.93 -28.25
CA SER A 14 16.82 7.14 -27.60
C SER A 14 16.98 6.34 -26.31
N GLY A 15 16.13 5.33 -26.07
CA GLY A 15 16.18 4.51 -24.85
C GLY A 15 15.30 3.25 -24.91
N PRO A 16 15.39 2.38 -23.89
CA PRO A 16 14.64 1.13 -23.82
C PRO A 16 13.13 1.37 -23.72
N ALA A 17 12.34 0.54 -24.40
CA ALA A 17 10.87 0.60 -24.40
C ALA A 17 10.27 -0.80 -24.24
N LEU A 18 9.15 -0.90 -23.53
CA LEU A 18 8.52 -2.18 -23.19
C LEU A 18 7.05 -2.24 -23.65
N LEU A 19 6.77 -3.06 -24.66
CA LEU A 19 5.40 -3.27 -25.15
C LEU A 19 4.85 -4.59 -24.59
N ALA A 20 3.77 -4.54 -23.81
CA ALA A 20 3.12 -5.74 -23.29
C ALA A 20 1.81 -6.02 -24.03
N LEU A 21 1.75 -7.14 -24.76
CA LEU A 21 0.58 -7.53 -25.54
C LEU A 21 -0.23 -8.59 -24.79
N ALA A 22 -1.47 -8.23 -24.49
CA ALA A 22 -2.41 -9.08 -23.79
C ALA A 22 -3.77 -9.06 -24.52
N GLY A 23 -4.29 -10.23 -24.87
CA GLY A 23 -5.60 -10.40 -25.53
C GLY A 23 -5.95 -11.89 -25.67
N PRO A 24 -7.21 -12.24 -25.99
CA PRO A 24 -7.60 -13.65 -26.13
C PRO A 24 -6.87 -14.34 -27.29
N PRO A 25 -6.72 -15.68 -27.27
CA PRO A 25 -6.18 -16.46 -28.38
C PRO A 25 -6.90 -16.13 -29.68
N GLY A 26 -6.16 -16.00 -30.79
CA GLY A 26 -6.74 -15.68 -32.12
C GLY A 26 -7.07 -14.19 -32.34
N SER A 27 -6.75 -13.29 -31.40
CA SER A 27 -7.00 -11.84 -31.53
C SER A 27 -6.11 -11.09 -32.54
N GLY A 28 -5.21 -11.78 -33.25
CA GLY A 28 -4.28 -11.19 -34.22
C GLY A 28 -3.15 -10.34 -33.60
N LYS A 29 -3.11 -10.20 -32.27
CA LYS A 29 -2.13 -9.38 -31.53
C LYS A 29 -0.69 -9.91 -31.63
N SER A 30 -0.50 -11.23 -31.66
CA SER A 30 0.82 -11.85 -31.89
C SER A 30 1.38 -11.55 -33.29
N THR A 31 0.52 -11.54 -34.32
CA THR A 31 0.93 -11.19 -35.69
C THR A 31 1.33 -9.72 -35.80
N LEU A 32 0.65 -8.84 -35.06
CA LEU A 32 0.98 -7.43 -34.95
C LEU A 32 2.34 -7.22 -34.25
N ALA A 33 2.62 -7.97 -33.19
CA ALA A 33 3.91 -7.98 -32.49
C ALA A 33 5.06 -8.34 -33.43
N ALA A 34 4.89 -9.42 -34.19
CA ALA A 34 5.89 -9.92 -35.12
C ALA A 34 6.13 -8.94 -36.29
N ALA A 35 5.07 -8.35 -36.85
CA ALA A 35 5.18 -7.35 -37.90
C ALA A 35 5.91 -6.08 -37.43
N TYR A 36 5.61 -5.62 -36.20
CA TYR A 36 6.25 -4.45 -35.61
C TYR A 36 7.73 -4.71 -35.30
N ALA A 37 8.06 -5.86 -34.70
CA ALA A 37 9.45 -6.25 -34.46
C ALA A 37 10.25 -6.43 -35.75
N ALA A 38 9.64 -6.99 -36.81
CA ALA A 38 10.28 -7.13 -38.11
C ALA A 38 10.64 -5.78 -38.75
N GLN A 39 9.83 -4.74 -38.50
CA GLN A 39 10.10 -3.39 -38.98
C GLN A 39 11.22 -2.68 -38.20
N LEU A 40 11.37 -2.98 -36.90
CA LEU A 40 12.46 -2.45 -36.04
C LEU A 40 13.76 -3.26 -36.16
N GLY A 41 13.73 -4.44 -36.77
CA GLY A 41 14.90 -5.27 -37.00
C GLY A 41 15.63 -5.67 -35.71
N GLU A 42 16.94 -5.44 -35.66
CA GLU A 42 17.77 -5.80 -34.49
C GLU A 42 17.50 -4.97 -33.23
N GLN A 43 16.81 -3.83 -33.39
CA GLN A 43 16.49 -2.91 -32.28
C GLN A 43 15.34 -3.43 -31.41
N ALA A 44 14.60 -4.45 -31.87
CA ALA A 44 13.48 -5.02 -31.12
C ALA A 44 13.65 -6.52 -30.84
N ARG A 45 13.09 -7.00 -29.71
CA ARG A 45 13.01 -8.42 -29.37
C ARG A 45 11.61 -8.78 -28.88
N VAL A 46 11.06 -9.86 -29.41
CA VAL A 46 9.78 -10.42 -28.97
C VAL A 46 10.06 -11.57 -28.00
N LEU A 47 9.52 -11.48 -26.79
CA LEU A 47 9.57 -12.51 -25.77
C LEU A 47 8.17 -13.14 -25.65
N SER A 48 8.00 -14.35 -26.15
CA SER A 48 6.72 -15.07 -26.15
C SER A 48 6.70 -16.09 -25.02
N LEU A 49 5.68 -16.03 -24.14
CA LEU A 49 5.55 -17.01 -23.06
C LEU A 49 5.49 -18.45 -23.60
N ASP A 50 4.81 -18.67 -24.72
CA ASP A 50 4.67 -20.00 -25.33
C ASP A 50 6.01 -20.52 -25.87
N ALA A 51 6.83 -19.64 -26.45
CA ALA A 51 8.17 -20.02 -26.91
C ALA A 51 9.07 -20.46 -25.74
N TYR A 52 8.96 -19.79 -24.59
CA TYR A 52 9.71 -20.16 -23.39
C TYR A 52 9.19 -21.45 -22.75
N ARG A 53 7.86 -21.67 -22.76
CA ARG A 53 7.26 -22.95 -22.35
C ARG A 53 7.76 -24.11 -23.22
N ALA A 54 7.69 -23.95 -24.55
CA ALA A 54 8.15 -24.97 -25.50
C ALA A 54 9.65 -25.30 -25.37
N ARG A 55 10.48 -24.29 -25.05
CA ARG A 55 11.92 -24.50 -24.80
C ARG A 55 12.20 -25.28 -23.51
N LEU A 56 11.39 -25.04 -22.48
CA LEU A 56 11.59 -25.60 -21.13
C LEU A 56 10.84 -26.91 -20.90
N SER A 57 9.91 -27.25 -21.79
CA SER A 57 9.19 -28.52 -21.80
C SER A 57 9.14 -29.09 -23.23
N PRO A 58 10.11 -29.94 -23.60
CA PRO A 58 10.06 -30.67 -24.86
C PRO A 58 8.97 -31.76 -24.91
N TRP A 59 8.29 -32.04 -23.79
CA TRP A 59 7.46 -33.23 -23.59
C TRP A 59 6.04 -32.89 -23.09
N GLY A 60 5.17 -32.38 -23.98
CA GLY A 60 3.69 -32.41 -23.84
C GLY A 60 3.03 -31.58 -22.71
N GLU A 61 1.68 -31.52 -22.76
CA GLU A 61 0.80 -30.58 -22.02
C GLU A 61 0.81 -30.70 -20.47
N GLU A 62 1.11 -31.86 -19.89
CA GLU A 62 1.17 -32.01 -18.41
C GLU A 62 2.35 -31.22 -17.80
N ALA A 63 3.44 -31.07 -18.54
CA ALA A 63 4.59 -30.29 -18.12
C ALA A 63 4.35 -28.76 -18.22
N ASP A 64 3.25 -28.33 -18.84
CA ASP A 64 2.95 -26.92 -19.10
C ASP A 64 2.58 -26.15 -17.80
N GLN A 65 2.03 -26.82 -16.79
CA GLN A 65 1.74 -26.22 -15.48
C GLN A 65 3.01 -25.97 -14.66
N ALA A 66 3.92 -26.94 -14.60
CA ALA A 66 5.20 -26.81 -13.88
C ALA A 66 6.22 -25.94 -14.64
N ALA A 67 6.15 -25.91 -15.97
CA ALA A 67 7.05 -25.12 -16.82
C ALA A 67 6.67 -23.63 -16.83
N THR A 68 5.41 -23.26 -16.57
CA THR A 68 4.96 -21.86 -16.64
C THR A 68 5.70 -20.93 -15.68
N PRO A 69 5.88 -21.25 -14.38
CA PRO A 69 6.67 -20.41 -13.49
C PRO A 69 8.13 -20.26 -13.95
N ARG A 70 8.74 -21.34 -14.46
CA ARG A 70 10.11 -21.32 -15.00
C ARG A 70 10.20 -20.49 -16.29
N ALA A 71 9.20 -20.58 -17.16
CA ALA A 71 9.09 -19.80 -18.39
C ALA A 71 8.93 -18.30 -18.09
N ILE A 72 8.10 -17.94 -17.12
CA ILE A 72 7.93 -16.54 -16.68
C ILE A 72 9.25 -16.00 -16.10
N ARG A 73 9.97 -16.78 -15.27
CA ARG A 73 11.28 -16.37 -14.74
C ARG A 73 12.33 -16.17 -15.84
N ALA A 74 12.42 -17.11 -16.77
CA ALA A 74 13.36 -17.01 -17.88
C ALA A 74 13.02 -15.84 -18.82
N LEU A 75 11.73 -15.58 -19.04
CA LEU A 75 11.26 -14.41 -19.80
C LEU A 75 11.61 -13.11 -19.08
N HIS A 76 11.45 -13.04 -17.76
CA HIS A 76 11.81 -11.87 -16.96
C HIS A 76 13.33 -11.61 -17.03
N SER A 77 14.17 -12.64 -16.86
CA SER A 77 15.62 -12.46 -16.99
C SER A 77 16.06 -11.97 -18.38
N ASP A 78 15.43 -12.47 -19.45
CA ASP A 78 15.73 -12.03 -20.81
C ASP A 78 15.15 -10.63 -21.12
N LEU A 79 14.03 -10.26 -20.49
CA LEU A 79 13.47 -8.91 -20.50
C LEU A 79 14.47 -7.91 -19.94
N ASP A 80 14.99 -8.15 -18.72
CA ASP A 80 15.94 -7.25 -18.07
C ASP A 80 17.22 -7.09 -18.90
N ARG A 81 17.74 -8.20 -19.46
CA ARG A 81 18.92 -8.18 -20.32
C ARG A 81 18.72 -7.33 -21.57
N HIS A 82 17.55 -7.42 -22.21
CA HIS A 82 17.29 -6.68 -23.44
C HIS A 82 16.95 -5.20 -23.19
N LEU A 83 16.27 -4.88 -22.09
CA LEU A 83 16.08 -3.49 -21.66
C LEU A 83 17.40 -2.83 -21.29
N ALA A 84 18.29 -3.51 -20.53
CA ALA A 84 19.62 -3.01 -20.22
C ALA A 84 20.49 -2.79 -21.48
N ALA A 85 20.25 -3.55 -22.54
CA ALA A 85 20.88 -3.37 -23.85
C ALA A 85 20.23 -2.26 -24.71
N GLY A 86 19.29 -1.48 -24.17
CA GLY A 86 18.61 -0.39 -24.86
C GLY A 86 17.65 -0.82 -25.96
N ARG A 87 17.21 -2.09 -25.97
CA ARG A 87 16.30 -2.61 -27.01
C ARG A 87 14.85 -2.30 -26.68
N VAL A 88 14.02 -2.29 -27.72
CA VAL A 88 12.57 -2.36 -27.58
C VAL A 88 12.19 -3.83 -27.31
N VAL A 89 11.57 -4.11 -26.17
CA VAL A 89 11.15 -5.47 -25.82
C VAL A 89 9.64 -5.58 -25.91
N ILE A 90 9.15 -6.60 -26.62
CA ILE A 90 7.72 -6.89 -26.78
C ILE A 90 7.42 -8.19 -26.07
N VAL A 91 6.64 -8.15 -24.98
CA VAL A 91 6.19 -9.34 -24.27
C VAL A 91 4.86 -9.80 -24.86
N ASP A 92 4.84 -10.96 -25.52
CA ASP A 92 3.64 -11.58 -26.06
C ASP A 92 3.07 -12.60 -25.04
N ALA A 93 1.95 -12.22 -24.43
CA ALA A 93 1.19 -13.04 -23.49
C ALA A 93 -0.22 -13.37 -24.01
N THR A 94 -0.41 -13.40 -25.34
CA THR A 94 -1.74 -13.54 -25.95
C THR A 94 -2.40 -14.86 -25.57
N ASN A 95 -1.67 -15.97 -25.57
CA ASN A 95 -2.20 -17.28 -25.18
C ASN A 95 -2.04 -17.63 -23.69
N ALA A 96 -1.55 -16.69 -22.88
CA ALA A 96 -1.37 -16.89 -21.44
C ALA A 96 -2.73 -17.03 -20.72
N ARG A 97 -2.81 -17.87 -19.67
CA ARG A 97 -4.01 -17.91 -18.81
C ARG A 97 -4.19 -16.56 -18.13
N ALA A 98 -5.41 -16.25 -17.69
CA ALA A 98 -5.70 -14.95 -17.07
C ALA A 98 -4.79 -14.62 -15.87
N GLY A 99 -4.43 -15.63 -15.06
CA GLY A 99 -3.47 -15.49 -13.96
C GLY A 99 -2.06 -15.15 -14.43
N ASP A 100 -1.51 -15.94 -15.35
CA ASP A 100 -0.16 -15.74 -15.92
C ASP A 100 -0.04 -14.39 -16.63
N ARG A 101 -1.10 -13.98 -17.34
CA ARG A 101 -1.19 -12.70 -18.04
C ARG A 101 -1.13 -11.54 -17.05
N ARG A 102 -1.84 -11.61 -15.92
CA ARG A 102 -1.75 -10.60 -14.85
C ARG A 102 -0.35 -10.54 -14.26
N LYS A 103 0.30 -11.69 -14.04
CA LYS A 103 1.68 -11.76 -13.54
C LYS A 103 2.69 -11.13 -14.50
N LEU A 104 2.59 -11.43 -15.79
CA LEU A 104 3.45 -10.83 -16.82
C LEU A 104 3.21 -9.33 -16.99
N LEU A 105 1.95 -8.88 -16.94
CA LEU A 105 1.63 -7.46 -16.95
C LEU A 105 2.15 -6.74 -15.69
N ARG A 106 2.16 -7.40 -14.54
CA ARG A 106 2.75 -6.87 -13.30
C ARG A 106 4.27 -6.74 -13.43
N ILE A 107 4.97 -7.79 -13.88
CA ILE A 107 6.42 -7.75 -14.14
C ILE A 107 6.75 -6.63 -15.13
N ALA A 108 5.98 -6.51 -16.21
CA ALA A 108 6.18 -5.44 -17.18
C ALA A 108 5.95 -4.04 -16.59
N ARG A 109 4.99 -3.88 -15.67
CA ARG A 109 4.74 -2.61 -14.97
C ARG A 109 5.83 -2.28 -13.95
N GLU A 110 6.33 -3.26 -13.22
CA GLU A 110 7.44 -3.10 -12.25
C GLU A 110 8.72 -2.66 -12.98
N GLN A 111 9.02 -3.25 -14.14
CA GLN A 111 10.20 -2.90 -14.94
C GLN A 111 10.03 -1.62 -15.78
N ALA A 112 8.80 -1.11 -15.92
CA ALA A 112 8.51 0.14 -16.63
C ALA A 112 9.02 1.40 -15.91
N ALA A 113 9.41 1.30 -14.64
CA ALA A 113 10.13 2.37 -13.96
C ALA A 113 11.49 2.71 -14.62
N VAL A 114 11.98 1.85 -15.52
CA VAL A 114 13.28 1.98 -16.21
C VAL A 114 13.12 2.13 -17.75
N ALA A 115 11.93 1.91 -18.32
CA ALA A 115 11.69 1.91 -19.77
C ALA A 115 10.44 2.71 -20.17
N ALA A 116 10.59 3.58 -21.16
CA ALA A 116 9.81 4.82 -21.32
C ALA A 116 8.33 4.71 -21.74
N ALA A 117 7.73 3.53 -21.88
CA ALA A 117 6.28 3.38 -22.10
C ALA A 117 5.83 1.92 -21.94
N VAL A 118 4.67 1.68 -21.28
CA VAL A 118 3.93 0.42 -21.34
C VAL A 118 2.61 0.64 -22.08
N LEU A 119 2.52 0.14 -23.32
CA LEU A 119 1.28 0.14 -24.08
C LEU A 119 0.55 -1.19 -23.91
N VAL A 120 -0.38 -1.25 -22.95
CA VAL A 120 -1.41 -2.28 -22.95
C VAL A 120 -2.43 -1.85 -24.00
N LEU A 121 -2.32 -2.37 -25.22
CA LEU A 121 -3.29 -2.03 -26.28
C LEU A 121 -4.71 -2.33 -25.76
N PRO A 122 -5.60 -1.33 -25.63
CA PRO A 122 -7.01 -1.58 -25.31
C PRO A 122 -7.64 -2.43 -26.43
N PRO A 123 -8.92 -2.81 -26.35
CA PRO A 123 -9.55 -3.63 -27.38
C PRO A 123 -9.66 -2.83 -28.70
N LEU A 124 -8.57 -2.80 -29.47
CA LEU A 124 -8.59 -2.60 -30.91
C LEU A 124 -9.40 -3.70 -31.61
N SER A 125 -10.02 -4.65 -30.87
CA SER A 125 -11.01 -5.60 -31.37
C SER A 125 -12.12 -4.90 -32.15
N VAL A 126 -12.56 -3.69 -31.78
CA VAL A 126 -13.64 -3.02 -32.54
C VAL A 126 -13.17 -2.53 -33.92
N CYS A 127 -11.91 -2.12 -34.07
CA CYS A 127 -11.34 -1.72 -35.37
C CYS A 127 -10.79 -2.91 -36.18
N LEU A 128 -10.24 -3.92 -35.50
CA LEU A 128 -9.65 -5.11 -36.11
C LEU A 128 -10.72 -6.16 -36.48
N GLU A 129 -11.81 -6.33 -35.71
CA GLU A 129 -12.93 -7.19 -36.12
C GLU A 129 -13.63 -6.65 -37.37
N ARG A 130 -13.73 -5.32 -37.49
CA ARG A 130 -14.31 -4.67 -38.69
C ARG A 130 -13.46 -4.85 -39.94
N ASN A 131 -12.14 -4.91 -39.81
CA ASN A 131 -11.21 -5.12 -40.94
C ASN A 131 -10.96 -6.61 -41.22
N ALA A 132 -10.84 -7.45 -40.20
CA ALA A 132 -10.70 -8.91 -40.35
C ALA A 132 -11.94 -9.56 -40.98
N ARG A 133 -13.16 -9.06 -40.67
CA ARG A 133 -14.38 -9.47 -41.38
C ARG A 133 -14.40 -9.04 -42.84
N ARG A 134 -13.68 -7.97 -43.20
CA ARG A 134 -13.57 -7.44 -44.56
C ARG A 134 -12.55 -8.21 -45.40
N ASP A 135 -11.45 -8.64 -44.78
CA ASP A 135 -10.47 -9.55 -45.42
C ASP A 135 -10.98 -10.99 -45.51
N ALA A 136 -11.81 -11.47 -44.57
CA ALA A 136 -12.42 -12.80 -44.65
C ALA A 136 -13.43 -12.95 -45.81
N THR A 137 -13.96 -11.85 -46.34
CA THR A 137 -14.79 -11.81 -47.55
C THR A 137 -13.98 -11.82 -48.86
N VAL A 138 -12.66 -11.64 -48.82
CA VAL A 138 -11.77 -11.72 -49.99
C VAL A 138 -10.92 -12.97 -49.84
N GLY A 139 -11.31 -14.02 -50.55
CA GLY A 139 -10.83 -15.39 -50.36
C GLY A 139 -9.31 -15.55 -50.24
N ALA A 140 -8.96 -16.48 -49.36
CA ALA A 140 -7.70 -17.19 -49.22
C ALA A 140 -6.61 -16.85 -50.26
N SER A 141 -5.60 -16.09 -49.83
CA SER A 141 -4.24 -16.26 -50.35
C SER A 141 -3.31 -16.40 -49.14
N GLY A 142 -2.44 -17.41 -49.17
CA GLY A 142 -1.57 -17.84 -48.07
C GLY A 142 -0.46 -16.86 -47.70
N HIS A 143 -0.77 -15.57 -47.59
CA HIS A 143 0.11 -14.57 -47.01
C HIS A 143 -0.34 -14.27 -45.58
N ALA A 144 0.62 -14.15 -44.67
CA ALA A 144 0.37 -13.67 -43.31
C ALA A 144 -0.45 -12.36 -43.39
N PRO A 145 -1.49 -12.20 -42.55
CA PRO A 145 -2.40 -11.06 -42.67
C PRO A 145 -1.60 -9.75 -42.61
N ARG A 146 -1.74 -8.95 -43.66
CA ARG A 146 -1.05 -7.65 -43.77
C ARG A 146 -1.73 -6.67 -42.82
N VAL A 147 -1.02 -6.27 -41.78
CA VAL A 147 -1.43 -5.16 -40.94
C VAL A 147 -1.40 -3.89 -41.78
N PRO A 148 -2.50 -3.12 -41.89
CA PRO A 148 -2.49 -1.89 -42.68
C PRO A 148 -1.49 -0.87 -42.15
N ASP A 149 -0.75 -0.19 -43.03
CA ASP A 149 0.26 0.83 -42.66
C ASP A 149 -0.29 1.91 -41.73
N ARG A 150 -1.59 2.21 -41.82
CA ARG A 150 -2.27 3.16 -40.94
C ARG A 150 -2.36 2.69 -39.48
N VAL A 151 -2.46 1.38 -39.24
CA VAL A 151 -2.47 0.79 -37.89
C VAL A 151 -1.07 0.87 -37.29
N ILE A 152 -0.05 0.54 -38.07
CA ILE A 152 1.37 0.69 -37.70
C ILE A 152 1.69 2.16 -37.40
N ALA A 153 1.25 3.08 -38.26
CA ALA A 153 1.40 4.52 -38.05
C ALA A 153 0.67 5.04 -36.81
N THR A 154 -0.49 4.46 -36.47
CA THR A 154 -1.25 4.82 -35.25
C THR A 154 -0.55 4.32 -33.98
N MET A 155 -0.04 3.09 -33.98
CA MET A 155 0.78 2.57 -32.88
C MET A 155 2.05 3.40 -32.71
N HIS A 156 2.73 3.71 -33.81
CA HIS A 156 3.91 4.57 -33.82
C HIS A 156 3.59 5.96 -33.27
N ALA A 157 2.54 6.62 -33.76
CA ALA A 157 2.12 7.93 -33.25
C ALA A 157 1.74 7.90 -31.76
N THR A 158 1.17 6.80 -31.28
CA THR A 158 0.84 6.63 -29.85
C THR A 158 2.10 6.44 -29.00
N LEU A 159 3.11 5.73 -29.52
CA LEU A 159 4.42 5.58 -28.88
C LEU A 159 5.21 6.88 -28.87
N THR A 160 5.20 7.65 -29.97
CA THR A 160 5.90 8.95 -30.08
C THR A 160 5.18 10.05 -29.28
N ALA A 161 3.84 10.05 -29.22
CA ALA A 161 3.09 11.03 -28.43
C ALA A 161 3.21 10.80 -26.92
N ASN A 162 3.45 9.56 -26.49
CA ASN A 162 3.71 9.19 -25.10
C ASN A 162 5.22 9.18 -24.77
N TRP A 163 6.07 9.66 -25.68
CA TRP A 163 7.51 9.83 -25.50
C TRP A 163 7.83 11.32 -25.30
N PRO A 164 8.29 11.77 -24.13
CA PRO A 164 8.47 13.20 -23.90
C PRO A 164 9.80 13.70 -24.51
N PRO A 165 9.81 14.80 -25.28
CA PRO A 165 10.96 15.69 -25.28
C PRO A 165 10.84 16.54 -24.01
N GLU A 166 11.63 16.18 -23.00
CA GLU A 166 11.78 16.91 -21.74
C GLU A 166 10.60 16.83 -20.75
N ARG A 167 10.96 16.81 -19.47
CA ARG A 167 10.13 16.47 -18.32
C ARG A 167 8.97 17.47 -18.14
N GLU A 168 7.73 17.00 -18.24
CA GLU A 168 6.56 17.46 -17.44
C GLU A 168 5.30 16.64 -17.80
N GLY A 169 4.63 16.07 -16.78
CA GLY A 169 3.24 15.59 -16.84
C GLY A 169 2.94 14.27 -17.56
N TRP A 170 2.48 13.25 -16.83
CA TRP A 170 1.91 12.01 -17.40
C TRP A 170 0.39 12.01 -17.29
N ASP A 171 -0.32 11.94 -18.42
CA ASP A 171 -1.75 11.63 -18.45
C ASP A 171 -1.99 10.12 -18.69
N ILE A 172 -2.69 9.49 -17.74
CA ILE A 172 -3.09 8.08 -17.79
C ILE A 172 -4.49 8.01 -18.41
N LEU A 173 -4.62 7.44 -19.61
CA LEU A 173 -5.92 7.17 -20.23
C LEU A 173 -6.56 5.91 -19.63
N THR A 174 -7.47 6.07 -18.67
CA THR A 174 -8.41 5.02 -18.23
C THR A 174 -9.77 5.16 -18.90
N GLU A 175 -10.28 4.07 -19.47
CA GLU A 175 -11.62 3.91 -20.07
C GLU A 175 -12.74 4.05 -19.01
N ALA A 176 -13.55 5.11 -19.11
CA ALA A 176 -14.99 5.10 -18.82
C ALA A 176 -15.65 6.38 -19.39
N SER A 177 -16.08 6.36 -20.65
CA SER A 177 -16.98 7.39 -21.18
C SER A 177 -18.09 6.79 -22.03
N SER A 178 -19.19 6.39 -21.37
CA SER A 178 -20.47 6.24 -22.04
C SER A 178 -21.20 7.58 -22.10
N ARG A 179 -21.31 8.12 -23.33
CA ARG A 179 -22.34 9.04 -23.84
C ARG A 179 -22.58 10.36 -23.08
N ARG A 180 -21.99 11.46 -23.57
CA ARG A 180 -22.48 12.83 -23.31
C ARG A 180 -23.39 13.28 -24.47
N THR A 181 -24.63 13.61 -24.12
CA THR A 181 -25.55 14.45 -24.92
C THR A 181 -25.30 15.91 -24.54
N PRO A 182 -25.32 16.89 -25.46
CA PRO A 182 -24.91 18.26 -25.14
C PRO A 182 -26.02 19.02 -24.37
N PRO A 183 -25.68 19.92 -23.42
CA PRO A 183 -26.68 20.70 -22.70
C PRO A 183 -27.14 21.92 -23.52
N SER A 184 -28.44 22.15 -23.48
CA SER A 184 -29.11 23.34 -24.00
C SER A 184 -28.85 24.57 -23.14
N ARG A 185 -28.75 25.71 -23.82
CA ARG A 185 -28.60 27.09 -23.33
C ARG A 185 -29.53 27.40 -22.14
N ILE A 186 -28.97 28.00 -21.09
CA ILE A 186 -29.70 28.83 -20.12
C ILE A 186 -29.04 30.20 -20.08
N SER A 187 -29.84 31.23 -20.35
CA SER A 187 -29.48 32.64 -20.36
C SER A 187 -29.35 33.23 -18.94
N PRO A 188 -28.61 34.34 -18.76
CA PRO A 188 -28.28 34.86 -17.43
C PRO A 188 -29.44 35.69 -16.87
N GLN A 189 -29.81 35.41 -15.60
CA GLN A 189 -30.65 36.31 -14.82
C GLN A 189 -29.83 36.99 -13.72
N ARG A 190 -30.22 38.25 -13.52
CA ARG A 190 -29.53 39.33 -12.83
C ARG A 190 -29.36 39.09 -11.33
N ALA A 191 -28.26 39.64 -10.82
CA ALA A 191 -28.05 39.91 -9.41
C ALA A 191 -28.91 41.11 -8.97
N ASP A 192 -29.48 41.02 -7.77
CA ASP A 192 -30.02 42.14 -7.00
C ASP A 192 -29.60 42.00 -5.52
N PRO A 193 -29.56 43.10 -4.75
CA PRO A 193 -28.52 43.33 -3.74
C PRO A 193 -28.93 43.01 -2.30
N ALA A 194 -27.92 42.98 -1.42
CA ALA A 194 -28.01 42.76 0.02
C ALA A 194 -28.95 43.77 0.73
N PRO A 195 -29.70 43.35 1.76
CA PRO A 195 -30.40 44.28 2.64
C PRO A 195 -29.55 44.66 3.86
N GLN A 196 -29.64 45.93 4.20
CA GLN A 196 -29.05 46.61 5.35
C GLN A 196 -29.78 46.28 6.65
N ASP A 197 -29.03 46.37 7.75
CA ASP A 197 -29.48 46.34 9.15
C ASP A 197 -30.55 47.40 9.47
N PRO A 198 -31.45 47.11 10.41
CA PRO A 198 -31.78 48.11 11.42
C PRO A 198 -31.72 47.56 12.85
N ALA A 199 -31.25 48.44 13.72
CA ALA A 199 -31.00 48.22 15.12
C ALA A 199 -32.25 48.19 16.02
N VAL A 200 -32.02 47.62 17.21
CA VAL A 200 -32.64 47.83 18.54
C VAL A 200 -33.86 46.99 18.93
N GLY A 201 -33.69 46.25 20.04
CA GLY A 201 -34.77 45.71 20.87
C GLY A 201 -34.29 44.71 21.93
N VAL A 202 -33.65 45.18 23.00
CA VAL A 202 -33.26 44.35 24.16
C VAL A 202 -34.51 43.97 24.96
N HIS A 203 -34.84 42.68 24.98
CA HIS A 203 -35.67 42.07 26.02
C HIS A 203 -34.91 40.90 26.63
N THR A 204 -34.48 41.10 27.87
CA THR A 204 -33.87 40.08 28.74
C THR A 204 -34.96 39.18 29.31
N THR A 205 -34.94 37.90 28.95
CA THR A 205 -35.54 36.82 29.75
C THR A 205 -34.41 35.90 30.20
N ALA A 206 -34.25 35.76 31.51
CA ALA A 206 -33.23 34.91 32.13
C ALA A 206 -33.50 33.42 31.80
N PRO A 207 -32.47 32.61 31.52
CA PRO A 207 -32.64 31.17 31.42
C PRO A 207 -32.79 30.54 32.80
N ASP A 208 -33.75 29.61 32.88
CA ASP A 208 -34.18 28.85 34.04
C ASP A 208 -33.07 27.90 34.54
N SER A 209 -32.44 28.27 35.66
CA SER A 209 -31.35 27.53 36.35
C SER A 209 -31.76 26.14 36.87
N SER A 210 -33.03 25.77 36.75
CA SER A 210 -33.58 24.50 37.25
C SER A 210 -33.24 23.32 36.34
N ARG A 211 -33.13 23.54 35.02
CA ARG A 211 -32.90 22.46 34.04
C ARG A 211 -31.43 22.09 33.87
N GLU A 212 -30.53 23.04 34.04
CA GLU A 212 -29.08 22.82 33.93
C GLU A 212 -28.54 22.03 35.13
N THR A 213 -29.09 22.29 36.32
CA THR A 213 -28.74 21.57 37.56
C THR A 213 -29.22 20.11 37.56
N ALA A 214 -30.35 19.81 36.88
CA ALA A 214 -30.87 18.45 36.74
C ALA A 214 -30.04 17.62 35.73
N ALA A 215 -29.61 18.21 34.61
CA ALA A 215 -28.75 17.55 33.64
C ALA A 215 -27.34 17.27 34.19
N LEU A 216 -26.82 18.13 35.08
CA LEU A 216 -25.54 17.92 35.76
C LEU A 216 -25.61 16.82 36.82
N ARG A 217 -26.73 16.70 37.56
CA ARG A 217 -26.94 15.62 38.54
C ARG A 217 -27.12 14.26 37.90
N VAL A 218 -27.83 14.16 36.77
CA VAL A 218 -27.93 12.90 36.01
C VAL A 218 -26.57 12.49 35.43
N ARG A 219 -25.74 13.45 35.00
CA ARG A 219 -24.36 13.17 34.55
C ARG A 219 -23.44 12.75 35.70
N GLN A 220 -23.63 13.28 36.91
CA GLN A 220 -22.87 12.89 38.10
C GLN A 220 -23.35 11.56 38.70
N GLU A 221 -24.64 11.22 38.62
CA GLU A 221 -25.17 9.91 39.06
C GLU A 221 -24.85 8.77 38.07
N VAL A 222 -24.77 9.06 36.76
CA VAL A 222 -24.26 8.10 35.76
C VAL A 222 -22.73 7.92 35.87
N ALA A 223 -22.00 8.95 36.32
CA ALA A 223 -20.57 8.83 36.63
C ALA A 223 -20.31 8.12 37.98
N ALA A 224 -21.17 8.30 38.98
CA ALA A 224 -21.02 7.70 40.31
C ALA A 224 -21.56 6.26 40.44
N THR A 225 -22.36 5.78 39.49
CA THR A 225 -22.84 4.38 39.47
C THR A 225 -21.87 3.39 38.81
N ASN A 226 -20.73 3.87 38.28
CA ASN A 226 -19.66 3.00 37.76
C ASN A 226 -18.42 2.91 38.68
N VAL A 227 -18.47 3.49 39.88
CA VAL A 227 -17.43 3.34 40.91
C VAL A 227 -18.03 2.65 42.13
N GLU A 228 -18.25 1.34 42.03
CA GLU A 228 -18.12 0.33 43.10
C GLU A 228 -18.75 -0.98 42.63
N GLY A 229 -18.21 -1.52 41.55
CA GLY A 229 -18.56 -2.85 41.06
C GLY A 229 -17.28 -3.52 40.64
N LYS A 230 -16.64 -4.22 41.58
CA LYS A 230 -15.56 -5.21 41.41
C LYS A 230 -15.57 -5.80 39.99
N ARG A 231 -14.94 -5.12 39.01
CA ARG A 231 -14.83 -5.64 37.64
C ARG A 231 -13.96 -6.87 37.77
N MET A 232 -14.53 -8.01 37.41
CA MET A 232 -13.81 -9.27 37.31
C MET A 232 -12.49 -9.03 36.60
N ASN A 233 -11.41 -9.58 37.15
CA ASN A 233 -10.00 -9.42 36.77
C ASN A 233 -9.67 -9.98 35.37
N THR A 234 -10.64 -10.02 34.47
CA THR A 234 -10.52 -10.59 33.14
C THR A 234 -9.95 -9.52 32.22
N PRO A 235 -8.79 -9.76 31.58
CA PRO A 235 -8.25 -8.85 30.59
C PRO A 235 -9.27 -8.60 29.47
N SER A 236 -9.27 -7.38 28.93
CA SER A 236 -9.98 -7.07 27.68
C SER A 236 -9.50 -7.99 26.55
N PRO A 237 -10.26 -8.16 25.45
CA PRO A 237 -9.84 -8.98 24.33
C PRO A 237 -8.41 -8.68 23.85
N ALA A 238 -8.06 -7.41 23.61
CA ALA A 238 -6.70 -7.01 23.26
C ALA A 238 -5.70 -7.15 24.44
N GLY A 239 -6.16 -6.90 25.66
CA GLY A 239 -5.34 -7.02 26.88
C GLY A 239 -4.87 -8.45 27.20
N LYS A 240 -5.46 -9.47 26.57
CA LYS A 240 -4.97 -10.86 26.67
C LYS A 240 -3.55 -11.05 26.12
N ALA A 241 -3.09 -10.17 25.23
CA ALA A 241 -1.72 -10.17 24.72
C ALA A 241 -0.66 -9.73 25.76
N GLY A 242 -1.10 -9.31 26.94
CA GLY A 242 -0.27 -8.65 27.95
C GLY A 242 -0.11 -7.16 27.67
N THR A 243 0.91 -6.56 28.27
CA THR A 243 1.21 -5.13 28.12
C THR A 243 2.67 -4.92 27.71
N ILE A 244 2.95 -3.76 27.13
CA ILE A 244 4.29 -3.28 26.79
C ILE A 244 4.39 -1.80 27.17
N THR A 245 5.56 -1.37 27.66
CA THR A 245 5.80 0.03 28.02
C THR A 245 6.70 0.69 26.99
N ILE A 246 6.19 1.74 26.35
CA ILE A 246 6.89 2.55 25.35
C ILE A 246 7.59 3.71 26.06
N GLY A 247 8.88 3.90 25.78
CA GLY A 247 9.67 5.02 26.32
C GLY A 247 9.74 5.07 27.85
N GLY A 248 9.52 3.91 28.51
CA GLY A 248 9.59 3.77 29.97
C GLY A 248 8.37 4.28 30.76
N ASP A 249 7.39 4.93 30.13
CA ASP A 249 6.27 5.55 30.84
C ASP A 249 4.87 5.44 30.17
N LEU A 250 4.80 4.97 28.92
CA LEU A 250 3.54 4.74 28.21
C LEU A 250 3.22 3.23 28.14
N THR A 251 2.48 2.73 29.12
CA THR A 251 2.06 1.31 29.13
C THR A 251 0.78 1.12 28.33
N VAL A 252 0.84 0.24 27.33
CA VAL A 252 -0.28 -0.12 26.46
C VAL A 252 -0.51 -1.62 26.44
N ASN A 253 -1.73 -2.06 26.11
CA ASN A 253 -1.98 -3.44 25.76
C ASN A 253 -1.14 -3.82 24.53
N ARG A 254 -0.52 -5.01 24.57
CA ARG A 254 0.46 -5.48 23.58
C ARG A 254 -0.20 -5.97 22.29
N PHE A 255 -1.26 -5.29 21.87
CA PHE A 255 -1.98 -5.50 20.63
C PHE A 255 -2.59 -4.17 20.19
N GLY A 256 -1.96 -3.54 19.19
CA GLY A 256 -2.35 -2.24 18.69
C GLY A 256 -3.25 -2.30 17.45
N TYR A 257 -3.58 -1.13 16.90
CA TYR A 257 -4.35 -1.00 15.67
C TYR A 257 -3.66 -0.07 14.66
N GLY A 258 -3.42 -0.59 13.45
CA GLY A 258 -2.87 0.19 12.35
C GLY A 258 -3.96 0.84 11.51
N ALA A 259 -4.10 2.17 11.57
CA ALA A 259 -5.21 2.90 10.98
C ALA A 259 -5.06 3.20 9.47
N MET A 260 -3.95 2.79 8.84
CA MET A 260 -3.65 3.04 7.41
C MET A 260 -4.79 2.60 6.47
N ARG A 261 -5.50 1.50 6.80
CA ARG A 261 -6.60 0.98 5.97
C ARG A 261 -7.87 1.83 6.01
N LEU A 262 -7.95 2.82 6.89
CA LEU A 262 -9.06 3.78 6.96
C LEU A 262 -8.82 4.99 6.03
N THR A 263 -8.42 4.69 4.79
CA THR A 263 -8.11 5.66 3.74
C THR A 263 -8.68 5.18 2.41
N GLY A 264 -8.66 6.05 1.38
CA GLY A 264 -9.09 5.69 0.04
C GLY A 264 -8.08 4.82 -0.74
N PRO A 265 -8.43 4.39 -1.97
CA PRO A 265 -7.55 3.59 -2.83
C PRO A 265 -6.17 4.23 -3.02
N GLY A 266 -5.11 3.41 -2.94
CA GLY A 266 -3.72 3.91 -2.99
C GLY A 266 -3.27 4.61 -1.71
N ILE A 267 -3.99 4.39 -0.60
CA ILE A 267 -3.79 5.08 0.68
C ILE A 267 -3.82 6.60 0.48
N TRP A 268 -4.86 7.04 -0.23
CA TRP A 268 -5.01 8.42 -0.65
C TRP A 268 -6.46 8.85 -0.58
N GLY A 269 -6.68 10.05 -0.07
CA GLY A 269 -7.99 10.61 0.19
C GLY A 269 -8.77 9.90 1.31
N PRO A 270 -10.03 10.33 1.49
CA PRO A 270 -10.92 9.79 2.51
C PRO A 270 -11.29 8.32 2.26
N PRO A 271 -11.61 7.55 3.33
CA PRO A 271 -12.24 6.24 3.17
C PRO A 271 -13.58 6.39 2.46
N ALA A 272 -14.02 5.32 1.79
CA ALA A 272 -15.30 5.31 1.06
C ALA A 272 -16.51 5.58 1.98
N ASP A 273 -16.45 5.11 3.23
CA ASP A 273 -17.43 5.37 4.27
C ASP A 273 -16.71 5.87 5.53
N ARG A 274 -16.86 7.17 5.82
CA ARG A 274 -16.22 7.82 6.96
C ARG A 274 -16.83 7.36 8.29
N GLU A 275 -18.15 7.15 8.36
CA GLU A 275 -18.78 6.72 9.61
C GLU A 275 -18.42 5.27 9.95
N ALA A 276 -18.40 4.38 8.95
CA ALA A 276 -17.93 3.01 9.16
C ALA A 276 -16.49 2.99 9.67
N ALA A 277 -15.60 3.82 9.10
CA ALA A 277 -14.22 3.93 9.53
C ALA A 277 -14.09 4.46 10.98
N LYS A 278 -14.91 5.44 11.38
CA LYS A 278 -14.98 5.89 12.78
C LYS A 278 -15.52 4.80 13.71
N ASN A 279 -16.47 3.99 13.25
CA ASN A 279 -16.97 2.85 14.02
C ASN A 279 -15.89 1.80 14.28
N VAL A 280 -15.03 1.51 13.30
CA VAL A 280 -13.87 0.61 13.49
C VAL A 280 -12.93 1.15 14.58
N LEU A 281 -12.63 2.45 14.58
CA LEU A 281 -11.76 3.07 15.58
C LEU A 281 -12.36 2.97 17.00
N ARG A 282 -13.64 3.31 17.15
CA ARG A 282 -14.34 3.20 18.45
C ARG A 282 -14.38 1.76 18.93
N HIS A 283 -14.71 0.84 18.03
CA HIS A 283 -14.75 -0.58 18.35
C HIS A 283 -13.37 -1.11 18.78
N ALA A 284 -12.28 -0.68 18.15
CA ALA A 284 -10.93 -1.07 18.55
C ALA A 284 -10.65 -0.69 20.02
N VAL A 285 -10.97 0.54 20.41
CA VAL A 285 -10.84 1.02 21.80
C VAL A 285 -11.77 0.25 22.74
N GLU A 286 -13.01 -0.03 22.33
CA GLU A 286 -13.97 -0.85 23.12
C GLU A 286 -13.46 -2.28 23.36
N GLN A 287 -12.74 -2.86 22.39
CA GLN A 287 -12.07 -4.17 22.53
C GLN A 287 -10.77 -4.11 23.35
N GLY A 288 -10.40 -2.92 23.84
CA GLY A 288 -9.26 -2.68 24.71
C GLY A 288 -7.96 -2.37 23.96
N VAL A 289 -8.00 -1.97 22.69
CA VAL A 289 -6.81 -1.42 22.03
C VAL A 289 -6.47 -0.07 22.66
N THR A 290 -5.26 0.06 23.17
CA THR A 290 -4.74 1.31 23.79
C THR A 290 -3.55 1.89 23.02
N PHE A 291 -3.26 1.37 21.82
CA PHE A 291 -2.23 1.89 20.92
C PHE A 291 -2.76 1.97 19.50
N ILE A 292 -2.85 3.18 18.94
CA ILE A 292 -3.27 3.42 17.55
C ILE A 292 -2.10 4.02 16.76
N ASP A 293 -1.75 3.36 15.67
CA ASP A 293 -0.73 3.78 14.73
C ASP A 293 -1.35 4.45 13.49
N THR A 294 -0.90 5.67 13.18
CA THR A 294 -1.29 6.47 12.01
C THR A 294 -0.06 7.16 11.40
N ALA A 295 -0.24 8.04 10.42
CA ALA A 295 0.81 8.87 9.83
C ALA A 295 0.19 10.10 9.14
N ASP A 296 0.96 11.19 9.04
CA ASP A 296 0.57 12.38 8.25
C ASP A 296 0.28 12.03 6.77
N SER A 297 1.02 11.08 6.23
CA SER A 297 0.96 10.60 4.86
C SER A 297 -0.24 9.70 4.56
N TYR A 298 -1.07 9.35 5.55
CA TYR A 298 -2.25 8.50 5.35
C TYR A 298 -3.47 9.34 4.96
N GLY A 299 -3.88 9.21 3.69
CA GLY A 299 -4.96 10.01 3.13
C GLY A 299 -4.49 11.25 2.37
N PRO A 300 -3.21 11.62 2.45
CA PRO A 300 -2.64 12.48 3.51
C PRO A 300 -3.63 13.23 4.40
N ASP A 301 -3.24 13.52 5.63
CA ASP A 301 -3.93 14.34 6.64
C ASP A 301 -5.29 13.79 7.13
N ILE A 302 -5.98 12.97 6.34
CA ILE A 302 -7.32 12.44 6.64
C ILE A 302 -7.31 11.53 7.88
N ASN A 303 -6.31 10.65 8.00
CA ASN A 303 -6.38 9.57 8.99
C ASN A 303 -6.26 10.10 10.43
N GLU A 304 -5.41 11.11 10.65
CA GLU A 304 -5.30 11.81 11.93
C GLU A 304 -6.59 12.55 12.30
N GLU A 305 -7.21 13.26 11.35
CA GLU A 305 -8.51 13.92 11.55
C GLU A 305 -9.62 12.92 11.88
N LEU A 306 -9.61 11.77 11.21
CA LEU A 306 -10.59 10.70 11.43
C LEU A 306 -10.50 10.12 12.84
N ILE A 307 -9.27 9.89 13.34
CA ILE A 307 -9.00 9.44 14.70
C ILE A 307 -9.52 10.47 15.72
N ALA A 308 -9.21 11.74 15.49
CA ALA A 308 -9.69 12.85 16.30
C ALA A 308 -11.22 12.97 16.35
N GLU A 309 -11.91 12.81 15.22
CA GLU A 309 -13.38 12.82 15.17
C GLU A 309 -14.02 11.61 15.83
N ALA A 310 -13.37 10.44 15.76
CA ALA A 310 -13.91 9.21 16.30
C ALA A 310 -13.79 9.14 17.82
N LEU A 311 -12.66 9.58 18.37
CA LEU A 311 -12.19 9.20 19.70
C LEU A 311 -12.01 10.37 20.68
N ARG A 312 -12.16 11.64 20.27
CA ARG A 312 -12.10 12.75 21.24
C ARG A 312 -13.37 12.88 22.10
N PRO A 313 -13.25 13.23 23.39
CA PRO A 313 -12.00 13.28 24.17
C PRO A 313 -11.37 11.89 24.31
N TYR A 314 -10.05 11.81 24.13
CA TYR A 314 -9.34 10.53 24.14
C TYR A 314 -9.37 9.87 25.52
N PRO A 315 -9.45 8.53 25.61
CA PRO A 315 -9.18 7.81 26.85
C PRO A 315 -7.77 8.12 27.38
N ASP A 316 -7.62 8.21 28.69
CA ASP A 316 -6.35 8.57 29.34
C ASP A 316 -5.21 7.57 29.07
N ASP A 317 -5.55 6.31 28.79
CA ASP A 317 -4.62 5.22 28.50
C ASP A 317 -4.40 4.99 27.00
N LEU A 318 -5.05 5.76 26.12
CA LEU A 318 -4.89 5.62 24.68
C LEU A 318 -3.66 6.39 24.18
N VAL A 319 -2.69 5.66 23.65
CA VAL A 319 -1.51 6.21 22.97
C VAL A 319 -1.77 6.33 21.48
N ILE A 320 -1.55 7.53 20.93
CA ILE A 320 -1.59 7.78 19.49
C ILE A 320 -0.16 7.96 18.97
N ALA A 321 0.27 7.01 18.14
CA ALA A 321 1.53 7.07 17.42
C ALA A 321 1.28 7.58 16.00
N THR A 322 1.97 8.64 15.60
CA THR A 322 1.94 9.13 14.22
C THR A 322 3.35 9.28 13.67
N LYS A 323 3.46 9.59 12.38
CA LYS A 323 4.71 9.59 11.64
C LYS A 323 4.79 10.76 10.67
N VAL A 324 6.02 11.04 10.28
CA VAL A 324 6.41 12.02 9.25
C VAL A 324 7.56 11.47 8.42
N GLY A 325 7.80 12.05 7.26
CA GLY A 325 8.98 11.74 6.45
C GLY A 325 8.64 11.10 5.11
N LEU A 326 7.34 11.06 4.76
CA LEU A 326 6.86 10.62 3.46
C LEU A 326 5.97 11.69 2.82
N LEU A 327 6.54 12.43 1.87
CA LEU A 327 5.77 13.33 1.01
C LEU A 327 4.93 12.51 0.03
N ARG A 328 3.65 12.85 -0.06
CA ARG A 328 2.70 12.17 -0.94
C ARG A 328 2.28 13.10 -2.07
N THR A 329 2.61 12.74 -3.31
CA THR A 329 2.26 13.51 -4.52
C THR A 329 1.05 12.94 -5.28
N GLY A 330 0.62 11.73 -4.91
CA GLY A 330 -0.56 11.09 -5.48
C GLY A 330 -0.86 9.73 -4.86
N PRO A 331 -1.94 9.06 -5.33
CA PRO A 331 -2.27 7.70 -4.92
C PRO A 331 -1.09 6.74 -5.16
N SER A 332 -0.72 5.99 -4.12
CA SER A 332 0.43 5.07 -4.13
C SER A 332 1.80 5.70 -4.41
N GLU A 333 1.95 7.03 -4.43
CA GLU A 333 3.23 7.70 -4.59
C GLU A 333 3.77 8.15 -3.22
N TRP A 334 4.90 7.57 -2.81
CA TRP A 334 5.51 7.79 -1.49
C TRP A 334 6.97 8.20 -1.67
N HIS A 335 7.30 9.43 -1.28
CA HIS A 335 8.66 9.97 -1.42
C HIS A 335 9.26 10.23 -0.04
N PRO A 336 10.39 9.59 0.33
CA PRO A 336 11.14 9.99 1.50
C PRO A 336 11.45 11.49 1.45
N PHE A 337 11.08 12.21 2.50
CA PHE A 337 11.24 13.65 2.58
C PHE A 337 11.29 14.10 4.03
N ALA A 338 12.49 14.34 4.54
CA ALA A 338 12.72 14.58 5.96
C ALA A 338 13.54 15.85 6.21
N ARG A 339 13.35 16.87 5.36
CA ARG A 339 13.96 18.18 5.62
C ARG A 339 13.50 18.72 6.98
N PRO A 340 14.39 19.33 7.79
CA PRO A 340 14.06 19.78 9.14
C PRO A 340 12.83 20.68 9.25
N ASP A 341 12.62 21.57 8.28
CA ASP A 341 11.48 22.46 8.18
C ASP A 341 10.16 21.71 7.94
N TYR A 342 10.19 20.68 7.09
CA TYR A 342 9.04 19.79 6.86
C TYR A 342 8.73 18.96 8.11
N LEU A 343 9.74 18.35 8.74
CA LEU A 343 9.55 17.55 9.96
C LEU A 343 8.87 18.36 11.07
N ARG A 344 9.32 19.61 11.28
CA ARG A 344 8.75 20.52 12.26
C ARG A 344 7.35 20.99 11.88
N GLN A 345 7.14 21.37 10.62
CA GLN A 345 5.82 21.79 10.14
C GLN A 345 4.79 20.68 10.35
N GLN A 346 5.14 19.43 10.03
CA GLN A 346 4.21 18.31 10.13
C GLN A 346 3.90 17.93 11.57
N ALA A 347 4.86 18.01 12.49
CA ALA A 347 4.59 17.82 13.91
C ALA A 347 3.50 18.79 14.41
N GLU A 348 3.60 20.07 14.04
CA GLU A 348 2.61 21.08 14.43
C GLU A 348 1.25 20.87 13.76
N THR A 349 1.20 20.47 12.49
CA THR A 349 -0.07 20.19 11.81
C THR A 349 -0.72 18.91 12.32
N SER A 350 0.06 17.86 12.62
CA SER A 350 -0.44 16.63 13.22
C SER A 350 -1.02 16.89 14.61
N ARG A 351 -0.36 17.69 15.46
CA ARG A 351 -0.93 18.16 16.74
C ARG A 351 -2.30 18.80 16.56
N ARG A 352 -2.46 19.66 15.54
CA ARG A 352 -3.74 20.33 15.25
C ARG A 352 -4.82 19.36 14.76
N ARG A 353 -4.49 18.45 13.84
CA ARG A 353 -5.44 17.46 13.30
C ARG A 353 -5.92 16.51 14.39
N LEU A 354 -4.98 15.95 15.16
CA LEU A 354 -5.27 15.12 16.33
C LEU A 354 -5.92 15.95 17.46
N GLY A 355 -5.69 17.26 17.50
CA GLY A 355 -6.14 18.17 18.57
C GLY A 355 -5.54 17.79 19.92
N VAL A 356 -4.22 17.59 19.92
CA VAL A 356 -3.42 17.30 21.10
C VAL A 356 -2.36 18.37 21.31
N GLU A 357 -2.05 18.67 22.56
CA GLU A 357 -0.97 19.60 22.90
C GLU A 357 0.41 18.96 22.78
N ARG A 358 0.51 17.64 22.82
CA ARG A 358 1.75 16.89 22.63
C ARG A 358 1.43 15.57 21.98
N ILE A 359 2.23 15.17 21.00
CA ILE A 359 2.10 13.84 20.37
C ILE A 359 2.80 12.81 21.26
N ASP A 360 2.14 11.70 21.56
CA ASP A 360 2.72 10.67 22.45
C ASP A 360 3.92 9.96 21.83
N LEU A 361 3.80 9.55 20.56
CA LEU A 361 4.89 8.91 19.83
C LEU A 361 4.97 9.46 18.40
N TRP A 362 6.14 10.00 18.06
CA TRP A 362 6.45 10.58 16.76
C TRP A 362 7.55 9.79 16.07
N GLN A 363 7.23 9.13 14.95
CA GLN A 363 8.20 8.30 14.25
C GLN A 363 8.68 8.94 12.95
N LEU A 364 9.98 8.88 12.68
CA LEU A 364 10.48 9.13 11.34
C LEU A 364 10.18 7.92 10.46
N HIS A 365 9.30 8.12 9.48
CA HIS A 365 8.71 7.08 8.65
C HIS A 365 9.73 6.46 7.69
N ARG A 366 10.69 7.25 7.19
CA ARG A 366 11.82 6.79 6.38
C ARG A 366 13.01 7.72 6.61
N ILE A 367 14.22 7.18 6.59
CA ILE A 367 15.42 8.00 6.40
C ILE A 367 15.36 8.58 4.98
N ASP A 368 15.43 9.90 4.88
CA ASP A 368 15.50 10.59 3.59
C ASP A 368 16.95 10.62 3.09
N PRO A 369 17.30 9.96 1.99
CA PRO A 369 18.66 10.02 1.44
C PRO A 369 19.01 11.40 0.86
N GLY A 370 18.02 12.26 0.60
CA GLY A 370 18.18 13.61 0.10
C GLY A 370 18.47 14.66 1.18
N THR A 371 18.36 14.30 2.45
CA THR A 371 18.64 15.18 3.60
C THR A 371 19.75 14.57 4.46
N PRO A 372 20.78 15.31 4.90
CA PRO A 372 21.80 14.76 5.79
C PRO A 372 21.18 14.10 7.03
N GLU A 373 21.57 12.87 7.35
CA GLU A 373 21.03 12.09 8.49
C GLU A 373 21.08 12.89 9.80
N HIS A 374 22.23 13.53 10.05
CA HIS A 374 22.44 14.43 11.19
C HIS A 374 21.34 15.50 11.31
N ASP A 375 20.92 16.12 10.20
CA ASP A 375 19.95 17.22 10.22
C ASP A 375 18.54 16.71 10.54
N GLN A 376 18.20 15.52 10.04
CA GLN A 376 16.94 14.83 10.36
C GLN A 376 16.90 14.48 11.84
N PHE A 377 17.98 13.88 12.37
CA PHE A 377 18.08 13.52 13.79
C PHE A 377 18.06 14.74 14.70
N ALA A 378 18.78 15.82 14.35
CA ALA A 378 18.75 17.07 15.09
C ALA A 378 17.32 17.67 15.14
N ALA A 379 16.57 17.58 14.05
CA ALA A 379 15.19 18.05 14.01
C ALA A 379 14.25 17.22 14.90
N LEU A 380 14.37 15.89 14.88
CA LEU A 380 13.61 15.01 15.77
C LEU A 380 13.93 15.30 17.25
N LYS A 381 15.23 15.41 17.58
CA LYS A 381 15.68 15.74 18.92
C LYS A 381 15.11 17.08 19.40
N ALA A 382 15.16 18.11 18.56
CA ALA A 382 14.61 19.42 18.92
C ALA A 382 13.11 19.36 19.21
N LEU A 383 12.33 18.59 18.45
CA LEU A 383 10.89 18.39 18.72
C LEU A 383 10.63 17.71 20.07
N GLN A 384 11.49 16.75 20.45
CA GLN A 384 11.39 16.08 21.75
C GLN A 384 11.82 17.00 22.89
N ASP A 385 12.96 17.68 22.76
CA ASP A 385 13.50 18.60 23.76
C ASP A 385 12.55 19.79 24.02
N GLU A 386 11.84 20.26 23.00
CA GLU A 386 10.80 21.30 23.10
C GLU A 386 9.46 20.79 23.65
N GLY A 387 9.30 19.47 23.82
CA GLY A 387 8.08 18.86 24.33
C GLY A 387 6.91 18.83 23.34
N VAL A 388 7.15 19.08 22.05
CA VAL A 388 6.16 18.95 20.97
C VAL A 388 5.74 17.48 20.81
N VAL A 389 6.70 16.58 21.00
CA VAL A 389 6.52 15.13 21.01
C VAL A 389 7.07 14.57 22.32
N ARG A 390 6.46 13.51 22.85
CA ARG A 390 6.93 12.86 24.08
C ARG A 390 8.04 11.85 23.77
N HIS A 391 7.77 10.92 22.87
CA HIS A 391 8.70 9.87 22.47
C HIS A 391 8.99 9.90 20.98
N LEU A 392 10.19 9.44 20.62
CA LEU A 392 10.63 9.28 19.24
C LEU A 392 10.63 7.82 18.84
N GLY A 393 10.43 7.56 17.55
CA GLY A 393 10.71 6.26 16.95
C GLY A 393 11.24 6.38 15.53
N LEU A 394 11.70 5.26 14.98
CA LEU A 394 12.25 5.18 13.62
C LEU A 394 11.57 4.05 12.85
N SER A 395 11.54 4.13 11.53
CA SER A 395 10.91 3.11 10.68
C SER A 395 11.76 2.81 9.44
N GLU A 396 11.81 1.53 9.07
CA GLU A 396 12.66 0.94 8.02
C GLU A 396 14.14 1.25 8.20
N ILE A 397 14.66 0.88 9.35
CA ILE A 397 16.08 1.04 9.65
C ILE A 397 16.74 -0.31 9.90
N ASP A 398 18.04 -0.39 9.67
CA ASP A 398 18.87 -1.50 10.12
C ASP A 398 19.45 -1.23 11.52
N VAL A 399 20.21 -2.20 12.05
CA VAL A 399 20.89 -2.10 13.34
C VAL A 399 21.89 -0.94 13.35
N ASP A 400 22.65 -0.78 12.27
CA ASP A 400 23.66 0.27 12.17
C ASP A 400 23.03 1.67 12.26
N THR A 401 21.88 1.87 11.62
CA THR A 401 21.15 3.14 11.67
C THR A 401 20.53 3.38 13.05
N LEU A 402 20.02 2.34 13.71
CA LEU A 402 19.55 2.45 15.10
C LEU A 402 20.71 2.86 16.02
N ASP A 403 21.86 2.20 15.92
CA ASP A 403 23.02 2.49 16.75
C ASP A 403 23.54 3.92 16.50
N ARG A 404 23.61 4.39 15.24
CA ARG A 404 23.96 5.79 14.93
C ARG A 404 22.97 6.80 15.52
N ALA A 405 21.67 6.51 15.51
CA ALA A 405 20.66 7.37 16.11
C ALA A 405 20.83 7.47 17.65
N LEU A 406 21.15 6.36 18.30
CA LEU A 406 21.43 6.32 19.74
C LEU A 406 22.74 7.03 20.08
N GLU A 407 23.81 6.82 19.29
CA GLU A 407 25.10 7.51 19.43
C GLU A 407 24.96 9.04 19.24
N PHE A 408 24.08 9.46 18.34
CA PHE A 408 23.72 10.87 18.17
C PHE A 408 23.04 11.46 19.42
N GLY A 409 22.41 10.61 20.25
CA GLY A 409 21.71 11.01 21.46
C GLY A 409 20.20 11.15 21.30
N LEU A 410 19.60 10.44 20.33
CA LEU A 410 18.14 10.26 20.30
C LEU A 410 17.71 9.22 21.33
N ASP A 411 16.65 9.53 22.08
CA ASP A 411 15.96 8.56 22.93
C ASP A 411 14.86 7.86 22.12
N ILE A 412 15.22 6.71 21.54
CA ILE A 412 14.35 5.95 20.63
C ILE A 412 13.50 4.98 21.43
N ALA A 413 12.18 5.23 21.48
CA ALA A 413 11.23 4.40 22.18
C ALA A 413 10.68 3.24 21.33
N THR A 414 10.61 3.42 20.00
CA THR A 414 10.10 2.39 19.08
C THR A 414 10.89 2.28 17.79
N VAL A 415 10.90 1.08 17.20
CA VAL A 415 11.28 0.84 15.81
C VAL A 415 10.14 0.14 15.08
N GLN A 416 9.74 0.65 13.91
CA GLN A 416 8.67 0.07 13.10
C GLN A 416 9.18 -0.42 11.74
N ASN A 417 9.31 -1.73 11.56
CA ASN A 417 9.89 -2.34 10.37
C ASN A 417 9.02 -3.46 9.78
N ARG A 418 9.34 -3.85 8.53
CA ARG A 418 8.68 -4.98 7.88
C ARG A 418 9.05 -6.27 8.60
N TYR A 419 8.06 -6.95 9.15
CA TYR A 419 8.32 -8.22 9.84
C TYR A 419 7.06 -9.07 9.98
N ASN A 420 7.18 -10.35 9.66
CA ASN A 420 6.18 -11.38 9.95
C ASN A 420 6.86 -12.76 9.92
N ILE A 421 6.07 -13.82 10.11
CA ILE A 421 6.56 -15.19 10.17
C ILE A 421 7.36 -15.62 8.91
N VAL A 422 7.08 -15.02 7.75
CA VAL A 422 7.76 -15.30 6.48
C VAL A 422 8.86 -14.26 6.20
N VAL A 423 8.54 -12.98 6.33
CA VAL A 423 9.44 -11.86 6.01
C VAL A 423 10.20 -11.46 7.27
N ARG A 424 11.45 -11.90 7.38
CA ARG A 424 12.26 -11.80 8.62
C ARG A 424 13.55 -11.00 8.47
N GLU A 425 13.62 -10.11 7.50
CA GLU A 425 14.81 -9.30 7.24
C GLU A 425 15.20 -8.40 8.42
N SER A 426 14.21 -8.00 9.23
CA SER A 426 14.40 -7.20 10.44
C SER A 426 14.61 -8.02 11.72
N GLU A 427 14.98 -9.31 11.62
CA GLU A 427 15.23 -10.16 12.78
C GLU A 427 16.31 -9.56 13.71
N SER A 428 17.42 -9.10 13.13
CA SER A 428 18.52 -8.50 13.89
C SER A 428 18.12 -7.18 14.55
N VAL A 429 17.26 -6.40 13.90
CA VAL A 429 16.71 -5.15 14.45
C VAL A 429 15.77 -5.45 15.61
N LEU A 430 14.92 -6.47 15.49
CA LEU A 430 14.07 -6.95 16.58
C LEU A 430 14.91 -7.38 17.79
N GLU A 431 15.92 -8.21 17.58
CA GLU A 431 16.83 -8.68 18.65
C GLU A 431 17.54 -7.50 19.32
N ARG A 432 17.99 -6.52 18.54
CA ARG A 432 18.59 -5.29 19.06
C ARG A 432 17.59 -4.47 19.89
N CYS A 433 16.36 -4.34 19.42
CA CYS A 433 15.30 -3.64 20.15
C CYS A 433 15.00 -4.31 21.48
N GLU A 434 14.89 -5.65 21.50
CA GLU A 434 14.67 -6.42 22.72
C GLU A 434 15.80 -6.23 23.75
N GLN A 435 17.06 -6.26 23.30
CA GLN A 435 18.22 -6.00 24.16
C GLN A 435 18.23 -4.60 24.79
N LEU A 436 17.71 -3.61 24.06
CA LEU A 436 17.68 -2.21 24.47
C LEU A 436 16.39 -1.81 25.21
N GLY A 437 15.39 -2.69 25.27
CA GLY A 437 14.07 -2.36 25.81
C GLY A 437 13.25 -1.42 24.93
N ILE A 438 13.53 -1.40 23.62
CA ILE A 438 12.81 -0.62 22.61
C ILE A 438 11.65 -1.47 22.08
N ALA A 439 10.45 -0.89 21.95
CA ALA A 439 9.31 -1.61 21.38
C ALA A 439 9.46 -1.75 19.86
N PHE A 440 9.29 -2.96 19.35
CA PHE A 440 9.35 -3.27 17.92
C PHE A 440 7.93 -3.42 17.36
N ILE A 441 7.60 -2.62 16.35
CA ILE A 441 6.26 -2.57 15.74
C ILE A 441 6.35 -3.21 14.34
N PRO A 442 5.86 -4.45 14.13
CA PRO A 442 5.88 -5.07 12.81
C PRO A 442 4.77 -4.48 11.92
N TRP A 443 5.14 -3.91 10.77
CA TRP A 443 4.19 -3.64 9.70
C TRP A 443 4.17 -4.81 8.69
N PHE A 444 3.04 -4.95 7.99
CA PHE A 444 2.67 -6.17 7.26
C PHE A 444 2.70 -7.44 8.14
N PRO A 445 2.06 -7.42 9.33
CA PRO A 445 2.17 -8.49 10.32
C PRO A 445 1.47 -9.79 9.90
N ILE A 446 0.49 -9.68 9.00
CA ILE A 446 -0.18 -10.82 8.37
C ILE A 446 0.41 -10.89 6.97
N ALA A 447 1.20 -11.93 6.67
CA ALA A 447 1.80 -12.18 5.35
C ALA A 447 0.73 -12.55 4.30
N GLN A 448 -0.24 -11.65 4.09
CA GLN A 448 -1.42 -11.87 3.27
C GLN A 448 -1.01 -12.27 1.85
N GLY A 449 -1.65 -13.33 1.35
CA GLY A 449 -1.38 -13.90 0.04
C GLY A 449 -0.33 -15.01 0.04
N ILE A 450 0.65 -15.00 0.95
CA ILE A 450 1.67 -16.06 1.05
C ILE A 450 1.11 -17.25 1.84
N LEU A 451 0.50 -16.97 2.99
CA LEU A 451 0.04 -18.00 3.93
C LEU A 451 -1.35 -18.58 3.60
N ALA A 452 -2.07 -17.98 2.65
CA ALA A 452 -3.44 -18.34 2.31
C ALA A 452 -3.56 -19.39 1.18
N GLU A 453 -2.44 -19.88 0.63
CA GLU A 453 -2.46 -20.89 -0.43
C GLU A 453 -2.88 -22.27 0.13
N PRO A 454 -3.97 -22.88 -0.38
CA PRO A 454 -4.42 -24.19 0.09
C PRO A 454 -3.36 -25.27 -0.12
N GLY A 455 -3.10 -26.08 0.92
CA GLY A 455 -2.14 -27.17 0.89
C GLY A 455 -0.73 -26.80 1.37
N ASN A 456 -0.51 -25.58 1.84
CA ASN A 456 0.68 -25.28 2.66
C ASN A 456 0.48 -25.83 4.09
N SER A 457 1.55 -26.27 4.74
CA SER A 457 1.52 -26.80 6.11
C SER A 457 1.08 -25.78 7.16
N PHE A 458 0.98 -24.50 6.80
CA PHE A 458 0.61 -23.41 7.70
C PHE A 458 -0.91 -23.35 7.87
N SER A 459 -1.63 -23.51 6.78
CA SER A 459 -3.09 -23.66 6.75
C SER A 459 -3.54 -24.89 7.52
N ASP A 460 -2.81 -26.00 7.44
CA ASP A 460 -3.11 -27.22 8.19
C ASP A 460 -2.97 -26.99 9.70
N THR A 461 -1.91 -26.28 10.11
CA THR A 461 -1.71 -25.93 11.52
C THR A 461 -2.80 -24.98 12.03
N ALA A 462 -3.14 -23.94 11.28
CA ALA A 462 -4.27 -23.06 11.62
C ALA A 462 -5.58 -23.84 11.78
N THR A 463 -5.83 -24.82 10.91
CA THR A 463 -7.00 -25.71 10.99
C THR A 463 -6.99 -26.56 12.26
N ARG A 464 -5.84 -27.13 12.66
CA ARG A 464 -5.70 -27.90 13.91
C ARG A 464 -6.04 -27.06 15.15
N HIS A 465 -5.67 -25.78 15.13
CA HIS A 465 -5.97 -24.83 16.20
C HIS A 465 -7.41 -24.26 16.14
N GLY A 466 -8.15 -24.49 15.05
CA GLY A 466 -9.49 -23.93 14.86
C GLY A 466 -9.47 -22.41 14.69
N VAL A 467 -8.39 -21.84 14.19
CA VAL A 467 -8.17 -20.39 14.01
C VAL A 467 -7.80 -20.08 12.57
N SER A 468 -7.87 -18.81 12.18
CA SER A 468 -7.43 -18.40 10.85
C SER A 468 -5.89 -18.32 10.77
N THR A 469 -5.36 -18.38 9.54
CA THR A 469 -3.91 -18.18 9.30
C THR A 469 -3.46 -16.79 9.73
N ALA A 470 -4.33 -15.78 9.64
CA ALA A 470 -4.06 -14.44 10.14
C ALA A 470 -3.90 -14.43 11.67
N GLN A 471 -4.84 -15.06 12.38
CA GLN A 471 -4.78 -15.20 13.83
C GLN A 471 -3.53 -15.93 14.30
N LEU A 472 -3.19 -17.04 13.63
CA LEU A 472 -1.99 -17.80 13.97
C LEU A 472 -0.70 -17.01 13.71
N SER A 473 -0.65 -16.23 12.64
CA SER A 473 0.50 -15.36 12.33
C SER A 473 0.70 -14.27 13.39
N LEU A 474 -0.41 -13.67 13.86
CA LEU A 474 -0.38 -12.66 14.92
C LEU A 474 -0.01 -13.26 16.27
N ALA A 475 -0.52 -14.45 16.59
CA ALA A 475 -0.14 -15.18 17.80
C ALA A 475 1.36 -15.53 17.80
N TRP A 476 1.90 -15.95 16.65
CA TRP A 476 3.33 -16.20 16.48
C TRP A 476 4.15 -14.94 16.75
N LEU A 477 3.74 -13.77 16.25
CA LEU A 477 4.42 -12.49 16.54
C LEU A 477 4.43 -12.16 18.03
N LEU A 478 3.32 -12.36 18.74
CA LEU A 478 3.22 -12.12 20.18
C LEU A 478 4.11 -13.07 21.00
N HIS A 479 4.28 -14.30 20.52
CA HIS A 479 5.15 -15.31 21.15
C HIS A 479 6.63 -15.05 20.84
N ARG A 480 6.96 -14.60 19.62
CA ARG A 480 8.34 -14.44 19.14
C ARG A 480 9.19 -13.54 20.03
N SER A 481 8.65 -12.43 20.52
CA SER A 481 9.42 -11.53 21.39
C SER A 481 8.51 -10.69 22.29
N PRO A 482 8.88 -10.46 23.56
CA PRO A 482 8.17 -9.53 24.44
C PRO A 482 8.21 -8.08 23.92
N ALA A 483 9.19 -7.73 23.07
CA ALA A 483 9.34 -6.40 22.50
C ALA A 483 8.35 -6.11 21.36
N ILE A 484 7.67 -7.13 20.81
CA ILE A 484 6.76 -6.96 19.67
C ILE A 484 5.41 -6.36 20.10
N LEU A 485 4.99 -5.30 19.39
CA LEU A 485 3.67 -4.68 19.46
C LEU A 485 2.99 -4.72 18.08
N PRO A 486 2.20 -5.75 17.75
CA PRO A 486 1.58 -5.86 16.43
C PRO A 486 0.46 -4.84 16.23
N ILE A 487 0.33 -4.31 15.01
CA ILE A 487 -0.67 -3.30 14.63
C ILE A 487 -1.47 -3.71 13.37
N PRO A 488 -2.14 -4.89 13.35
CA PRO A 488 -2.90 -5.30 12.17
C PRO A 488 -3.96 -4.26 11.81
N GLY A 489 -3.96 -3.84 10.55
CA GLY A 489 -4.90 -2.83 10.04
C GLY A 489 -6.03 -3.45 9.23
N THR A 490 -7.24 -2.94 9.42
CA THR A 490 -8.45 -3.35 8.68
C THR A 490 -9.46 -2.22 8.62
N SER A 491 -10.37 -2.25 7.64
CA SER A 491 -11.51 -1.35 7.51
C SER A 491 -12.85 -2.00 7.90
N SER A 492 -12.83 -3.20 8.46
CA SER A 492 -14.02 -3.97 8.88
C SER A 492 -13.94 -4.30 10.36
N VAL A 493 -15.06 -4.11 11.06
CA VAL A 493 -15.24 -4.50 12.47
C VAL A 493 -15.08 -6.02 12.64
N GLU A 494 -15.60 -6.82 11.70
CA GLU A 494 -15.49 -8.28 11.75
C GLU A 494 -14.04 -8.75 11.69
N HIS A 495 -13.26 -8.24 10.73
CA HIS A 495 -11.82 -8.54 10.66
C HIS A 495 -11.03 -7.97 11.85
N LEU A 496 -11.51 -6.88 12.45
CA LEU A 496 -10.88 -6.31 13.65
C LEU A 496 -11.04 -7.27 14.83
N ASP A 497 -12.25 -7.79 15.04
CA ASP A 497 -12.54 -8.81 16.05
C ASP A 497 -11.74 -10.09 15.81
N GLU A 498 -11.67 -10.55 14.55
CA GLU A 498 -10.88 -11.71 14.16
C GLU A 498 -9.40 -11.51 14.52
N ASN A 499 -8.82 -10.35 14.19
CA ASN A 499 -7.42 -10.04 14.51
C ASN A 499 -7.20 -9.98 16.02
N ILE A 500 -8.05 -9.27 16.77
CA ILE A 500 -7.91 -9.11 18.23
C ILE A 500 -8.03 -10.46 18.95
N ALA A 501 -8.85 -11.37 18.45
CA ALA A 501 -8.97 -12.72 19.03
C ALA A 501 -7.64 -13.50 19.02
N ALA A 502 -6.68 -13.14 18.16
CA ALA A 502 -5.34 -13.71 18.18
C ALA A 502 -4.60 -13.49 19.51
N ALA A 503 -4.90 -12.40 20.23
CA ALA A 503 -4.34 -12.11 21.54
C ALA A 503 -4.64 -13.18 22.60
N ALA A 504 -5.66 -14.02 22.39
CA ALA A 504 -6.02 -15.11 23.29
C ALA A 504 -5.33 -16.44 22.95
N ILE A 505 -4.64 -16.53 21.81
CA ILE A 505 -4.00 -17.77 21.35
C ILE A 505 -2.65 -17.90 22.06
N THR A 506 -2.46 -19.00 22.77
CA THR A 506 -1.19 -19.35 23.38
C THR A 506 -0.56 -20.47 22.57
N LEU A 507 0.67 -20.25 22.11
CA LEU A 507 1.51 -21.27 21.50
C LEU A 507 2.44 -21.83 22.58
N ASN A 508 2.56 -23.15 22.65
CA ASN A 508 3.66 -23.76 23.39
C ASN A 508 4.96 -23.75 22.56
N ASP A 509 6.09 -24.08 23.19
CA ASP A 509 7.41 -24.00 22.55
C ASP A 509 7.52 -24.90 21.31
N GLU A 510 6.94 -26.11 21.34
CA GLU A 510 6.96 -27.05 20.21
C GLU A 510 6.13 -26.51 19.03
N GLU A 511 4.94 -25.98 19.30
CA GLU A 511 4.09 -25.34 18.28
C GLU A 511 4.76 -24.11 17.69
N PHE A 512 5.41 -23.29 18.52
CA PHE A 512 6.15 -22.13 18.07
C PHE A 512 7.32 -22.52 17.17
N GLU A 513 8.11 -23.53 17.55
CA GLU A 513 9.23 -24.04 16.74
C GLU A 513 8.75 -24.61 15.40
N GLU A 514 7.64 -25.36 15.40
CA GLU A 514 7.00 -25.86 14.18
C GLU A 514 6.64 -24.70 13.24
N LEU A 515 5.96 -23.67 13.77
CA LEU A 515 5.54 -22.50 13.02
C LEU A 515 6.72 -21.64 12.54
N ASP A 516 7.75 -21.47 13.37
CA ASP A 516 8.99 -20.74 13.02
C ASP A 516 9.71 -21.41 11.85
N ALA A 517 9.91 -22.73 11.93
CA ALA A 517 10.54 -23.53 10.88
C ALA A 517 9.74 -23.46 9.57
N LEU A 518 8.42 -23.54 9.69
CA LEU A 518 7.51 -23.45 8.56
C LEU A 518 7.55 -22.08 7.89
N GLY A 519 7.53 -21.00 8.66
CA GLY A 519 7.68 -19.64 8.14
C GLY A 519 8.96 -19.45 7.31
N ARG A 520 10.08 -20.01 7.80
CA ARG A 520 11.37 -19.99 7.07
C ARG A 520 11.33 -20.83 5.79
N SER A 521 10.68 -22.00 5.83
CA SER A 521 10.51 -22.84 4.64
C SER A 521 9.71 -22.10 3.56
N VAL A 522 8.60 -21.47 3.95
CA VAL A 522 7.79 -20.66 3.05
C VAL A 522 8.60 -19.48 2.49
N ALA A 523 9.41 -18.80 3.31
CA ALA A 523 10.26 -17.69 2.82
C ALA A 523 11.19 -18.12 1.69
N GLN A 524 11.79 -19.32 1.79
CA GLN A 524 12.66 -19.90 0.77
C GLN A 524 11.92 -20.24 -0.53
N GLU A 525 10.68 -20.73 -0.43
CA GLU A 525 9.85 -21.08 -1.60
C GLU A 525 9.42 -19.85 -2.41
N PHE A 526 9.17 -18.73 -1.74
CA PHE A 526 8.71 -17.50 -2.36
C PHE A 526 9.83 -16.55 -2.80
N ASP A 527 11.10 -16.94 -2.64
CA ASP A 527 12.29 -16.10 -2.91
C ASP A 527 12.12 -14.69 -2.31
N VAL A 528 11.50 -14.63 -1.12
CA VAL A 528 11.46 -13.39 -0.35
C VAL A 528 12.91 -13.14 0.04
N PRO A 529 13.56 -12.08 -0.47
CA PRO A 529 14.96 -11.85 -0.18
C PRO A 529 15.21 -11.87 1.33
N ALA A 530 16.31 -12.46 1.75
CA ALA A 530 16.89 -12.15 3.04
C ALA A 530 17.60 -10.80 2.88
N GLY A 531 16.84 -9.71 2.85
CA GLY A 531 17.34 -8.34 2.75
C GLY A 531 17.14 -7.75 1.35
N ALA A 532 16.12 -6.89 1.21
CA ALA A 532 16.01 -5.89 0.15
C ALA A 532 15.33 -4.61 0.66
#